data_AF-A0A359MU83-F1
#
_entry.id   AF-A0A359MU83-F1
#
_cell.length_a   1.000
_cell.length_b   1.000
_cell.length_c   1.000
_cell.angle_alpha   90.00
_cell.angle_beta   90.00
_cell.angle_gamma   90.00
#
_symmetry.space_group_name_H-M   'P 1'
#
loop_
_entity.id
_entity.type
_entity.pdbx_description
1 polymer ?
#
loop_
_entity_poly.entity_id
_entity_poly.type
_entity_poly.pdbx_seq_one_letter_code
_entity_poly.pdbx_strand_id
1 'polypeptide(L)'
;MIRISQIKLPIRHTKEDMLQAIAKALRLSPGRIRGYEIMKQSIDARKNEIKYIYTVGVTLADANGESESAAVKHSHNTNVTIADPVKYSFRPTGRNQLLHRPVVVGTGPAGLYCAWLLAK
;
A
#
# COMPACT_ATOMS: atom_id res chain seq x y z
N MET A 1 0.31 -0.95 -10.09
CA MET A 1 -0.64 -0.36 -9.13
C MET A 1 -0.28 1.11 -8.96
N ILE A 2 -1.25 2.02 -8.84
CA ILE A 2 -0.95 3.45 -8.61
C ILE A 2 -0.97 3.74 -7.11
N ARG A 3 0.07 4.37 -6.57
CA ARG A 3 0.10 4.85 -5.19
C ARG A 3 -0.31 6.31 -5.12
N ILE A 4 -1.25 6.63 -4.24
CA ILE A 4 -1.63 7.99 -3.91
C ILE A 4 -1.35 8.22 -2.43
N SER A 5 -0.50 9.17 -2.13
CA SER A 5 -0.18 9.58 -0.77
C SER A 5 -0.94 10.85 -0.37
N GLN A 6 -0.99 11.12 0.94
CA GLN A 6 -1.55 12.36 1.49
C GLN A 6 -3.03 12.60 1.17
N ILE A 7 -3.84 11.55 1.02
CA ILE A 7 -5.30 11.73 0.94
C ILE A 7 -5.82 12.05 2.34
N LYS A 8 -6.40 13.24 2.50
CA LYS A 8 -6.91 13.75 3.78
C LYS A 8 -8.43 13.67 3.79
N LEU A 9 -8.98 12.97 4.77
CA LEU A 9 -10.43 12.84 4.94
C LEU A 9 -10.84 13.07 6.40
N PRO A 10 -12.04 13.63 6.65
CA PRO A 10 -12.62 13.71 8.00
C PRO A 10 -12.75 12.32 8.64
N ILE A 11 -12.79 12.23 9.97
CA ILE A 11 -12.95 10.94 10.67
C ILE A 11 -14.21 10.18 10.22
N ARG A 12 -15.32 10.92 9.96
CA ARG A 12 -16.63 10.35 9.61
C ARG A 12 -16.88 10.29 8.10
N HIS A 13 -15.81 10.25 7.29
CA HIS A 13 -15.95 10.10 5.84
C HIS A 13 -16.55 8.74 5.46
N THR A 14 -17.17 8.71 4.29
CA THR A 14 -17.77 7.52 3.68
C THR A 14 -16.80 6.86 2.69
N LYS A 15 -17.14 5.66 2.20
CA LYS A 15 -16.34 5.00 1.15
C LYS A 15 -16.40 5.80 -0.15
N GLU A 16 -17.53 6.44 -0.40
CA GLU A 16 -17.77 7.32 -1.54
C GLU A 16 -16.82 8.51 -1.50
N ASP A 17 -16.62 9.14 -0.33
CA ASP A 17 -15.65 10.24 -0.16
C ASP A 17 -14.21 9.81 -0.51
N MET A 18 -13.83 8.59 -0.14
CA MET A 18 -12.52 8.02 -0.49
C MET A 18 -12.39 7.83 -2.00
N LEU A 19 -13.40 7.24 -2.65
CA LEU A 19 -13.40 7.05 -4.11
C LEU A 19 -13.37 8.39 -4.85
N GLN A 20 -14.12 9.38 -4.39
CA GLN A 20 -14.09 10.74 -4.96
C GLN A 20 -12.73 11.41 -4.78
N ALA A 21 -12.10 11.26 -3.60
CA ALA A 21 -10.76 11.79 -3.36
C ALA A 21 -9.70 11.14 -4.27
N ILE A 22 -9.80 9.82 -4.49
CA ILE A 22 -8.93 9.09 -5.43
C ILE A 22 -9.16 9.57 -6.86
N ALA A 23 -10.42 9.62 -7.30
CA ALA A 23 -10.81 10.06 -8.63
C ALA A 23 -10.28 11.48 -8.92
N LYS A 24 -10.47 12.40 -7.96
CA LYS A 24 -9.94 13.76 -8.02
C LYS A 24 -8.41 13.80 -8.08
N ALA A 25 -7.73 12.98 -7.27
CA ALA A 25 -6.28 12.93 -7.25
C ALA A 25 -5.69 12.41 -8.56
N LEU A 26 -6.38 11.50 -9.26
CA LEU A 26 -5.97 10.95 -10.55
C LEU A 26 -6.51 11.73 -11.76
N ARG A 27 -7.46 12.66 -11.55
CA ARG A 27 -8.23 13.33 -12.61
C ARG A 27 -8.98 12.36 -13.52
N LEU A 28 -9.52 11.30 -12.93
CA LEU A 28 -10.29 10.26 -13.62
C LEU A 28 -11.74 10.24 -13.09
N SER A 29 -12.66 9.65 -13.85
CA SER A 29 -14.01 9.38 -13.36
C SER A 29 -13.99 8.24 -12.33
N PRO A 30 -14.86 8.25 -11.30
CA PRO A 30 -14.92 7.18 -10.31
C PRO A 30 -15.12 5.78 -10.90
N GLY A 31 -15.85 5.68 -12.03
CA GLY A 31 -16.08 4.41 -12.74
C GLY A 31 -14.82 3.78 -13.36
N ARG A 32 -13.71 4.53 -13.45
CA ARG A 32 -12.41 4.00 -13.91
C ARG A 32 -11.61 3.34 -12.79
N ILE A 33 -12.05 3.46 -11.54
CA ILE A 33 -11.40 2.85 -10.38
C ILE A 33 -12.01 1.47 -10.17
N ARG A 34 -11.22 0.41 -10.37
CA ARG A 34 -11.65 -0.98 -10.08
C ARG A 34 -11.67 -1.24 -8.58
N GLY A 35 -10.72 -0.67 -7.85
CA GLY A 35 -10.62 -0.82 -6.42
C GLY A 35 -9.42 -0.09 -5.84
N TYR A 36 -9.33 -0.08 -4.52
CA TYR A 36 -8.20 0.49 -3.78
C TYR A 36 -7.90 -0.33 -2.53
N GLU A 37 -6.66 -0.22 -2.06
CA GLU A 37 -6.16 -0.82 -0.83
C GLU A 37 -5.50 0.26 0.04
N ILE A 38 -5.77 0.24 1.34
CA ILE A 38 -5.15 1.16 2.28
C ILE A 38 -3.77 0.61 2.65
N MET A 39 -2.71 1.26 2.16
CA MET A 39 -1.32 0.91 2.49
C MET A 39 -0.87 1.53 3.82
N LYS A 40 -1.38 2.71 4.15
CA LYS A 40 -1.10 3.42 5.39
C LYS A 40 -2.29 4.28 5.79
N GLN A 41 -2.64 4.25 7.06
CA GLN A 41 -3.58 5.17 7.68
C GLN A 41 -2.91 5.85 8.87
N SER A 42 -2.92 7.17 8.90
CA SER A 42 -2.39 8.00 9.99
C SER A 42 -3.47 8.96 10.44
N ILE A 43 -3.35 9.47 11.66
CA ILE A 43 -4.27 10.48 12.21
C ILE A 43 -3.51 11.80 12.38
N ASP A 44 -4.09 12.90 11.90
CA ASP A 44 -3.63 14.25 12.20
C ASP A 44 -4.63 14.90 13.16
N ALA A 45 -4.27 14.91 14.44
CA ALA A 45 -5.06 15.46 15.54
C ALA A 45 -4.49 16.79 16.07
N ARG A 46 -3.56 17.43 15.34
CA ARG A 46 -2.93 18.70 15.78
C ARG A 46 -3.83 19.91 15.59
N LYS A 47 -4.90 19.80 14.82
CA LYS A 47 -5.87 20.87 14.52
C LYS A 47 -7.23 20.53 15.14
N ASN A 48 -8.08 21.54 15.31
CA ASN A 48 -9.45 21.37 15.81
C ASN A 48 -10.26 20.36 14.99
N GLU A 49 -9.98 20.23 13.70
CA GLU A 49 -10.57 19.23 12.82
C GLU A 49 -9.62 18.04 12.66
N ILE A 50 -9.91 16.93 13.33
CA ILE A 50 -9.12 15.71 13.24
C ILE A 50 -9.37 15.05 11.88
N LYS A 51 -8.29 14.68 11.19
CA LYS A 51 -8.35 14.05 9.87
C LYS A 51 -7.54 12.76 9.83
N TYR A 52 -8.01 11.82 9.03
CA TYR A 52 -7.17 10.71 8.60
C TYR A 52 -6.33 11.13 7.40
N ILE A 53 -5.08 10.68 7.37
CA ILE A 53 -4.17 10.80 6.25
C ILE A 53 -3.88 9.40 5.74
N TYR A 54 -4.26 9.15 4.49
CA TYR A 54 -4.11 7.86 3.84
C TYR A 54 -2.98 7.86 2.80
N THR A 55 -2.33 6.71 2.70
CA THR A 55 -1.68 6.26 1.48
C THR A 55 -2.46 5.07 0.96
N VAL A 56 -2.95 5.15 -0.27
CA VAL A 56 -3.71 4.09 -0.92
C VAL A 56 -3.01 3.60 -2.16
N GLY A 57 -3.09 2.30 -2.42
CA GLY A 57 -2.83 1.74 -3.72
C GLY A 57 -4.14 1.64 -4.50
N VAL A 58 -4.13 1.98 -5.78
CA VAL A 58 -5.32 2.05 -6.64
C VAL A 58 -5.10 1.17 -7.86
N THR A 59 -6.13 0.39 -8.18
CA THR A 59 -6.20 -0.43 -9.39
C THR A 59 -7.22 0.20 -10.33
N LEU A 60 -6.81 0.50 -11.55
CA LEU A 60 -7.71 1.02 -12.58
C LEU A 60 -8.46 -0.12 -13.28
N ALA A 61 -9.62 0.19 -13.84
CA ALA A 61 -10.34 -0.69 -14.75
C ALA A 61 -9.71 -0.59 -16.15
N ASP A 62 -9.52 -1.73 -16.81
CA ASP A 62 -8.86 -1.85 -18.13
C ASP A 62 -9.67 -1.24 -19.30
N ALA A 63 -10.84 -0.67 -19.04
CA ALA A 63 -11.89 -0.39 -20.02
C ALA A 63 -11.51 0.59 -21.16
N ASN A 64 -10.48 1.43 -20.99
CA ASN A 64 -10.17 2.51 -21.96
C ASN A 64 -8.70 2.56 -22.41
N GLY A 65 -7.89 1.52 -22.19
CA GLY A 65 -6.51 1.43 -22.72
C GLY A 65 -5.47 2.39 -22.11
N GLU A 66 -5.86 3.23 -21.14
CA GLU A 66 -4.95 4.14 -20.45
C GLU A 66 -4.14 3.38 -19.40
N SER A 67 -2.84 3.22 -19.66
CA SER A 67 -1.90 2.60 -18.72
C SER A 67 -1.85 3.38 -17.40
N GLU A 68 -1.60 2.67 -16.29
CA GLU A 68 -1.35 3.29 -14.98
C GLU A 68 -0.30 4.41 -15.06
N SER A 69 0.74 4.22 -15.88
CA SER A 69 1.79 5.21 -16.14
C SER A 69 1.26 6.49 -16.78
N ALA A 70 0.27 6.38 -17.67
CA ALA A 70 -0.37 7.52 -18.29
C ALA A 70 -1.25 8.26 -17.27
N ALA A 71 -2.04 7.54 -16.47
CA ALA A 71 -2.87 8.15 -15.43
C ALA A 71 -2.04 8.93 -14.40
N VAL A 72 -0.89 8.39 -13.98
CA VAL A 72 0.06 9.08 -13.09
C VAL A 72 0.55 10.39 -13.72
N LYS A 73 0.95 10.36 -15.00
CA LYS A 73 1.41 11.57 -15.72
C LYS A 73 0.31 12.63 -15.85
N HIS A 74 -0.91 12.23 -16.23
CA HIS A 74 -2.05 13.14 -16.42
C HIS A 74 -2.56 13.75 -15.10
N SER A 75 -2.33 13.09 -13.97
CA SER A 75 -2.75 13.61 -12.66
C SER A 75 -2.11 14.96 -12.30
N HIS A 76 -0.90 15.24 -12.83
CA HIS A 76 -0.05 16.36 -12.43
C HIS A 76 0.09 16.52 -10.90
N ASN A 77 0.06 15.40 -10.18
CA ASN A 77 0.07 15.38 -8.72
C ASN A 77 1.32 14.68 -8.21
N THR A 78 2.18 15.40 -7.50
CA THR A 78 3.43 14.87 -6.92
C THR A 78 3.20 13.74 -5.92
N ASN A 79 2.01 13.65 -5.34
CA ASN A 79 1.65 12.59 -4.39
C ASN A 79 1.21 11.29 -5.07
N VAL A 80 1.06 11.29 -6.40
CA VAL A 80 0.63 10.15 -7.22
C VAL A 80 1.87 9.58 -7.90
N THR A 81 2.16 8.31 -7.64
CA THR A 81 3.32 7.60 -8.20
C THR A 81 2.91 6.21 -8.65
N ILE A 82 3.66 5.61 -9.57
CA ILE A 82 3.55 4.16 -9.80
C ILE A 82 4.07 3.47 -8.53
N ALA A 83 3.29 2.52 -8.01
CA ALA A 83 3.72 1.63 -6.94
C ALA A 83 4.08 0.27 -7.54
N ASP A 84 5.28 -0.18 -7.20
CA ASP A 84 5.60 -1.59 -7.24
C ASP A 84 5.44 -2.13 -5.81
N PRO A 85 4.44 -2.99 -5.53
CA PRO A 85 4.25 -3.53 -4.20
C PRO A 85 5.47 -4.35 -3.79
N VAL A 86 6.22 -3.89 -2.79
CA VAL A 86 7.36 -4.62 -2.25
C VAL A 86 6.84 -5.84 -1.50
N LYS A 87 6.84 -6.99 -2.18
CA LYS A 87 6.59 -8.28 -1.54
C LYS A 87 7.84 -8.69 -0.78
N TYR A 88 7.71 -8.96 0.50
CA TYR A 88 8.79 -9.57 1.26
C TYR A 88 9.11 -10.95 0.64
N SER A 89 10.36 -11.11 0.21
CA SER A 89 10.88 -12.36 -0.32
C SER A 89 12.02 -12.79 0.57
N PHE A 90 11.78 -13.82 1.38
CA PHE A 90 12.85 -14.52 2.06
C PHE A 90 13.55 -15.42 1.05
N ARG A 91 14.80 -15.10 0.73
CA ARG A 91 15.66 -15.97 -0.07
C ARG A 91 16.52 -16.76 0.91
N PRO A 92 16.39 -18.10 0.97
CA PRO A 92 17.31 -18.92 1.74
C PRO A 92 18.74 -18.59 1.34
N THR A 93 19.59 -18.32 2.33
CA THR A 93 21.01 -18.03 2.12
C THR A 93 21.85 -19.21 2.59
N GLY A 94 23.02 -19.38 1.99
CA GLY A 94 23.91 -20.52 2.24
C GLY A 94 23.95 -21.50 1.07
N ARG A 95 25.10 -22.12 0.87
CA ARG A 95 25.33 -23.13 -0.19
C ARG A 95 25.49 -24.54 0.35
N ASN A 96 25.67 -24.68 1.66
CA ASN A 96 25.97 -25.94 2.32
C ASN A 96 24.74 -26.41 3.07
N GLN A 97 24.44 -27.69 2.96
CA GLN A 97 23.40 -28.33 3.76
C GLN A 97 23.85 -28.39 5.22
N LEU A 98 22.95 -28.02 6.13
CA LEU A 98 23.21 -28.18 7.56
C LEU A 98 23.09 -29.66 7.95
N LEU A 99 24.07 -30.15 8.71
CA LEU A 99 24.04 -31.51 9.26
C LEU A 99 22.99 -31.68 10.36
N HIS A 100 22.59 -30.59 11.00
CA HIS A 100 21.64 -30.57 12.11
C HIS A 100 20.58 -29.48 11.93
N ARG A 101 19.44 -29.66 12.61
CA ARG A 101 18.36 -28.67 12.60
C ARG A 101 18.80 -27.40 13.34
N PRO A 102 18.51 -26.20 12.79
CA PRO A 102 18.84 -24.95 13.47
C PRO A 102 18.07 -24.81 14.78
N VAL A 103 18.72 -24.25 15.80
CA VAL A 103 18.11 -23.93 17.10
C VAL A 103 17.92 -22.42 17.20
N VAL A 104 16.70 -21.99 17.55
CA VAL A 104 16.37 -20.59 17.84
C VAL A 104 16.21 -20.46 19.35
N VAL A 105 17.04 -19.63 19.99
CA VAL A 105 16.96 -19.37 21.43
C VAL A 105 16.20 -18.07 21.66
N GLY A 106 15.08 -18.15 22.38
CA GLY A 106 14.20 -17.03 22.69
C GLY A 106 12.92 -17.02 21.85
N THR A 107 11.80 -16.73 22.51
CA THR A 107 10.44 -16.75 21.92
C THR A 107 9.81 -15.35 21.83
N GLY A 108 10.65 -14.32 21.77
CA GLY A 108 10.21 -12.95 21.46
C GLY A 108 9.90 -12.77 19.96
N PRO A 109 9.49 -11.57 19.53
CA PRO A 109 9.12 -11.30 18.13
C PRO A 109 10.19 -11.71 17.12
N ALA A 110 11.47 -11.47 17.44
CA ALA A 110 12.59 -11.86 16.60
C ALA A 110 12.73 -13.39 16.47
N GLY A 111 12.62 -14.12 17.58
CA GLY A 111 12.72 -15.58 17.60
C GLY A 111 11.55 -16.25 16.88
N LEU A 112 10.33 -15.77 17.11
CA LEU A 112 9.13 -16.26 16.43
C LEU A 112 9.20 -16.05 14.91
N TYR A 113 9.58 -14.85 14.46
CA TYR A 113 9.70 -14.56 13.03
C TYR A 113 10.81 -15.40 12.37
N CYS A 114 11.96 -15.55 13.03
CA CYS A 114 13.06 -16.40 12.57
C CYS A 114 12.62 -17.87 12.41
N ALA A 115 12.02 -18.45 13.46
CA ALA A 115 11.57 -19.84 13.43
C ALA A 115 10.51 -20.09 12.34
N TRP A 116 9.57 -19.15 12.17
CA TRP A 116 8.57 -19.23 11.10
C TRP A 116 9.20 -19.17 9.70
N LEU A 117 10.16 -18.27 9.47
CA LEU A 117 10.86 -18.17 8.18
C LEU A 117 11.71 -19.40 7.85
N LEU A 118 12.33 -20.02 8.86
CA LEU A 118 13.13 -21.24 8.66
C LEU A 118 12.26 -22.49 8.43
N ALA A 119 11.00 -22.49 8.87
CA ALA A 119 10.09 -23.63 8.75
C ALA A 119 9.18 -23.58 7.51
N LYS A 120 8.96 -22.39 6.95
CA LYS A 120 8.12 -22.13 5.76
C LYS A 120 8.82 -22.53 4.46
#